data_AF-A0A1G6KMF2-F1
#
_entry.id   AF-A0A1G6KMF2-F1
#
_cell.length_a   1.000
_cell.length_b   1.000
_cell.length_c   1.000
_cell.angle_alpha   90.00
_cell.angle_beta   90.00
_cell.angle_gamma   90.00
#
_symmetry.space_group_name_H-M   'P 1'
#
loop_
_entity.id
_entity.type
_entity.pdbx_description
1 polymer ?
#
loop_
_entity_poly.entity_id
_entity_poly.type
_entity_poly.pdbx_seq_one_letter_code
_entity_poly.pdbx_strand_id
1 'polypeptide(L)'
;MTLSRAAVPRSRVLACAGALGAATLGRSLSASPASRTFYVFGTVTAAVWLAGGLLAGPSSPRRRPRAGTAGWLSGVATGAAAFGFFRICAVPARRIPLLRKAITGVLRHAKAGDPRAILLTTVVNGAAEEVFFRGAVYAAGGTRPVLTSTAAYVLVTTATRNPALVVASAVMGTLCGLQRKASGGIAAPVLTHLVWSVLMVRALPPLFGDPSVEDGRDGVRRARKV
;
A
#
# COMPACT_ATOMS: atom_id res chain seq x y z
N MET A 1 -13.07 32.29 -32.27
CA MET A 1 -12.90 30.85 -32.54
C MET A 1 -12.05 30.24 -31.42
N THR A 2 -12.68 29.99 -30.26
CA THR A 2 -12.02 29.40 -29.09
C THR A 2 -11.92 27.89 -29.30
N LEU A 3 -10.71 27.39 -29.57
CA LEU A 3 -10.42 25.97 -29.59
C LEU A 3 -10.71 25.39 -28.20
N SER A 4 -11.89 24.78 -28.03
CA SER A 4 -12.20 23.98 -26.85
C SER A 4 -11.25 22.79 -26.87
N ARG A 5 -10.16 22.86 -26.09
CA ARG A 5 -9.32 21.69 -25.82
C ARG A 5 -10.24 20.63 -25.24
N ALA A 6 -10.52 19.58 -26.00
CA ALA A 6 -11.29 18.44 -25.51
C ALA A 6 -10.61 17.93 -24.24
N ALA A 7 -11.26 18.11 -23.08
CA ALA A 7 -10.73 17.66 -21.81
C ALA A 7 -10.54 16.14 -21.86
N VAL A 8 -9.39 15.66 -21.40
CA VAL A 8 -9.12 14.21 -21.35
C VAL A 8 -10.17 13.55 -20.46
N PRO A 9 -10.88 12.49 -20.92
CA PRO A 9 -11.87 11.81 -20.10
C PRO A 9 -11.28 11.29 -18.79
N ARG A 10 -12.00 11.49 -17.68
CA ARG A 10 -11.61 11.01 -16.34
C ARG A 10 -11.23 9.53 -16.34
N SER A 11 -11.97 8.70 -17.06
CA SER A 11 -11.69 7.26 -17.18
C SER A 11 -10.32 6.97 -17.79
N ARG A 12 -9.89 7.75 -18.79
CA ARG A 12 -8.55 7.61 -19.40
C ARG A 12 -7.46 8.02 -18.42
N VAL A 13 -7.64 9.13 -17.69
CA VAL A 13 -6.68 9.56 -16.65
C VAL A 13 -6.49 8.47 -15.60
N LEU A 14 -7.59 7.90 -15.09
CA LEU A 14 -7.55 6.83 -14.10
C LEU A 14 -6.89 5.55 -14.65
N ALA A 15 -7.22 5.16 -15.88
CA ALA A 15 -6.61 3.98 -16.51
C ALA A 15 -5.10 4.16 -16.70
N CYS A 16 -4.66 5.31 -17.24
CA CYS A 16 -3.25 5.62 -17.44
C CYS A 16 -2.48 5.69 -16.12
N ALA A 17 -3.00 6.41 -15.11
CA ALA A 17 -2.36 6.49 -13.80
C ALA A 17 -2.33 5.12 -13.09
N GLY A 18 -3.38 4.31 -13.22
CA GLY A 18 -3.42 2.95 -12.70
C GLY A 18 -2.37 2.05 -13.34
N ALA A 19 -2.25 2.07 -14.67
CA ALA A 19 -1.28 1.27 -15.41
C ALA A 19 0.17 1.71 -15.15
N LEU A 20 0.46 3.01 -15.21
CA LEU A 20 1.79 3.55 -14.93
C LEU A 20 2.19 3.33 -13.46
N GLY A 21 1.26 3.53 -12.53
CA GLY A 21 1.45 3.24 -11.12
C GLY A 21 1.75 1.76 -10.87
N ALA A 22 1.01 0.85 -11.52
CA ALA A 22 1.28 -0.59 -11.44
C ALA A 22 2.68 -0.96 -11.95
N ALA A 23 3.07 -0.45 -13.12
CA ALA A 23 4.37 -0.73 -13.72
C ALA A 23 5.52 -0.23 -12.83
N THR A 24 5.41 1.01 -12.33
CA THR A 24 6.44 1.64 -11.49
C THR A 24 6.52 0.99 -10.11
N LEU A 25 5.37 0.63 -9.51
CA LEU A 25 5.32 -0.14 -8.27
C LEU A 25 6.00 -1.50 -8.41
N GLY A 26 5.62 -2.25 -9.45
CA GLY A 26 6.20 -3.56 -9.75
C GLY A 26 7.71 -3.47 -9.96
N ARG A 27 8.19 -2.42 -10.65
CA ARG A 27 9.62 -2.17 -10.85
C ARG A 27 10.35 -1.83 -9.56
N SER A 28 9.75 -1.01 -8.69
CA SER A 28 10.30 -0.63 -7.38
C SER A 28 10.47 -1.86 -6.49
N LEU A 29 9.41 -2.65 -6.30
CA LEU A 29 9.45 -3.79 -5.38
C LEU A 29 10.25 -4.99 -5.91
N SER A 30 10.43 -5.09 -7.23
CA SER A 30 11.35 -6.07 -7.84
C SER A 30 12.83 -5.63 -7.79
N ALA A 31 13.13 -4.37 -7.43
CA ALA A 31 14.50 -3.88 -7.34
C ALA A 31 15.22 -4.43 -6.10
N SER A 32 16.55 -4.32 -6.10
CA SER A 32 17.34 -4.63 -4.91
C SER A 32 16.95 -3.72 -3.75
N PRO A 33 16.86 -4.24 -2.52
CA PRO A 33 16.53 -3.44 -1.35
C PRO A 33 17.50 -2.28 -1.14
N ALA A 34 16.98 -1.12 -0.71
CA ALA A 34 17.73 0.13 -0.53
C ALA A 34 18.48 0.66 -1.78
N SER A 35 18.20 0.12 -2.97
CA SER A 35 18.79 0.61 -4.20
C SER A 35 18.19 1.95 -4.65
N ARG A 36 18.96 2.72 -5.42
CA ARG A 36 18.46 3.94 -6.09
C ARG A 36 17.19 3.66 -6.89
N THR A 37 17.13 2.52 -7.56
CA THR A 37 15.98 2.08 -8.35
C THR A 37 14.73 1.91 -7.48
N PHE A 38 14.85 1.29 -6.30
CA PHE A 38 13.73 1.15 -5.37
C PHE A 38 13.13 2.51 -5.00
N TYR A 39 13.97 3.45 -4.58
CA TYR A 39 13.53 4.79 -4.17
C TYR A 39 12.98 5.61 -5.33
N VAL A 40 13.68 5.68 -6.46
CA VAL A 40 13.22 6.45 -7.64
C VAL A 40 11.88 5.95 -8.13
N PHE A 41 11.73 4.63 -8.36
CA PHE A 41 10.46 4.10 -8.83
C PHE A 41 9.37 4.18 -7.75
N GLY A 42 9.70 4.06 -6.47
CA GLY A 42 8.75 4.27 -5.37
C GLY A 42 8.24 5.72 -5.30
N THR A 43 9.12 6.70 -5.53
CA THR A 43 8.73 8.11 -5.61
C THR A 43 7.88 8.40 -6.86
N VAL A 44 8.26 7.86 -8.02
CA VAL A 44 7.48 7.98 -9.26
C VAL A 44 6.10 7.36 -9.08
N THR A 45 6.00 6.20 -8.45
CA THR A 45 4.74 5.52 -8.15
C THR A 45 3.81 6.44 -7.36
N ALA A 46 4.30 7.00 -6.24
CA ALA A 46 3.53 7.94 -5.44
C ALA A 46 3.13 9.20 -6.23
N ALA A 47 4.03 9.76 -7.03
CA ALA A 47 3.75 10.93 -7.86
C ALA A 47 2.66 10.64 -8.90
N VAL A 48 2.70 9.47 -9.55
CA VAL A 48 1.70 9.05 -10.55
C VAL A 48 0.32 8.91 -9.91
N TRP A 49 0.21 8.26 -8.76
CA TRP A 49 -1.08 8.11 -8.07
C TRP A 49 -1.60 9.44 -7.54
N LEU A 50 -0.74 10.26 -6.96
CA LEU A 50 -1.12 11.58 -6.48
C LEU A 50 -1.60 12.46 -7.65
N ALA A 51 -0.82 12.56 -8.72
CA ALA A 51 -1.19 13.33 -9.91
C ALA A 51 -2.47 12.78 -10.58
N GLY A 52 -2.57 11.46 -10.75
CA GLY A 52 -3.78 10.82 -11.30
C GLY A 52 -5.02 11.07 -10.44
N GLY A 53 -4.86 11.09 -9.12
CA GLY A 53 -5.94 11.38 -8.19
C GLY A 53 -6.42 12.84 -8.25
N LEU A 54 -5.47 13.78 -8.37
CA LEU A 54 -5.76 15.21 -8.47
C LEU A 54 -6.34 15.58 -9.85
N LEU A 55 -5.72 15.10 -10.95
CA LEU A 55 -6.12 15.38 -12.33
C LEU A 55 -7.48 14.77 -12.70
N ALA A 56 -7.84 13.62 -12.12
CA ALA A 56 -9.15 13.03 -12.34
C ALA A 56 -10.29 13.90 -11.78
N GLY A 57 -9.98 14.84 -10.88
CA GLY A 57 -10.91 15.81 -10.30
C GLY A 57 -11.40 15.40 -8.90
N PRO A 58 -11.62 16.38 -8.00
CA PRO A 58 -11.97 16.12 -6.61
C PRO A 58 -13.26 15.30 -6.50
N SER A 59 -13.24 14.35 -5.58
CA SER A 59 -14.48 13.70 -5.15
C SER A 59 -15.22 14.70 -4.25
N SER A 60 -16.10 15.52 -4.83
CA SER A 60 -17.00 16.35 -4.02
C SER A 60 -17.66 15.45 -2.97
N PRO A 61 -17.41 15.67 -1.67
CA PRO A 61 -17.95 14.79 -0.64
C PRO A 61 -19.47 14.80 -0.75
N ARG A 62 -20.11 13.65 -1.01
CA ARG A 62 -21.58 13.55 -1.00
C ARG A 62 -22.18 13.89 0.37
N ARG A 63 -21.37 13.87 1.42
CA ARG A 63 -21.66 14.30 2.79
C ARG A 63 -20.47 15.09 3.30
N ARG A 64 -20.71 16.10 4.16
CA ARG A 64 -19.62 16.73 4.91
C ARG A 64 -18.80 15.63 5.59
N PRO A 65 -17.46 15.57 5.35
CA PRO A 65 -16.62 14.60 6.01
C PRO A 65 -16.84 14.70 7.51
N ARG A 66 -16.93 13.56 8.21
CA ARG A 66 -16.79 13.54 9.68
C ARG A 66 -15.31 13.80 10.01
N ALA A 67 -14.86 15.02 9.75
CA ALA A 67 -13.53 15.50 10.06
C ALA A 67 -13.60 16.20 11.43
N GLY A 68 -13.12 15.48 12.44
CA GLY A 68 -13.02 15.91 13.82
C GLY A 68 -12.20 14.88 14.60
N THR A 69 -11.93 15.13 15.88
CA THR A 69 -11.13 14.24 16.75
C THR A 69 -11.56 12.77 16.65
N ALA A 70 -12.87 12.50 16.65
CA ALA A 70 -13.43 11.16 16.50
C ALA A 70 -13.05 10.46 15.17
N GLY A 71 -12.94 11.22 14.07
CA GLY A 71 -12.54 10.68 12.77
C GLY A 71 -11.06 10.31 12.71
N TRP A 72 -10.21 11.09 13.37
CA TRP A 72 -8.77 10.80 13.47
C TRP A 72 -8.49 9.60 14.37
N LEU A 73 -9.12 9.58 15.56
CA LEU A 73 -9.07 8.45 16.48
C LEU A 73 -9.54 7.16 15.82
N SER A 74 -10.64 7.22 15.05
CA SER A 74 -11.12 6.07 14.28
C SER A 74 -10.05 5.57 13.28
N GLY A 75 -9.43 6.46 12.50
CA GLY A 75 -8.36 6.07 11.57
C GLY A 75 -7.18 5.39 12.26
N VAL A 76 -6.68 6.00 13.34
CA VAL A 76 -5.55 5.45 14.09
C VAL A 76 -5.90 4.09 14.71
N ALA A 77 -7.06 3.99 15.38
CA ALA A 77 -7.52 2.74 16.00
C ALA A 77 -7.73 1.64 14.96
N THR A 78 -8.36 1.96 13.83
CA THR A 78 -8.55 1.01 12.72
C THR A 78 -7.22 0.56 12.12
N GLY A 79 -6.26 1.46 11.94
CA GLY A 79 -4.90 1.11 11.47
C GLY A 79 -4.16 0.18 12.42
N ALA A 80 -4.21 0.46 13.73
CA ALA A 80 -3.62 -0.39 14.76
C ALA A 80 -4.30 -1.76 14.83
N ALA A 81 -5.64 -1.81 14.77
CA ALA A 81 -6.40 -3.05 14.74
C ALA A 81 -6.11 -3.89 13.49
N ALA A 82 -6.03 -3.25 12.32
CA ALA A 82 -5.62 -3.91 11.08
C ALA A 82 -4.22 -4.50 11.22
N PHE A 83 -3.26 -3.75 11.77
CA PHE A 83 -1.92 -4.29 12.02
C PHE A 83 -1.97 -5.51 12.95
N GLY A 84 -2.74 -5.44 14.05
CA GLY A 84 -2.95 -6.56 14.96
C GLY A 84 -3.48 -7.81 14.24
N PHE A 85 -4.51 -7.63 13.40
CA PHE A 85 -5.07 -8.70 12.58
C PHE A 85 -4.01 -9.35 11.69
N PHE A 86 -3.28 -8.56 10.90
CA PHE A 86 -2.25 -9.13 10.02
C PHE A 86 -1.08 -9.74 10.80
N ARG A 87 -0.71 -9.17 11.94
CA ARG A 87 0.33 -9.73 12.83
C ARG A 87 -0.09 -11.12 13.34
N ILE A 88 -1.36 -11.31 13.69
CA ILE A 88 -1.91 -12.62 14.07
C ILE A 88 -1.86 -13.57 12.87
N CYS A 89 -2.31 -13.14 11.68
CA CYS A 89 -2.26 -13.96 10.46
C CYS A 89 -0.83 -14.32 10.03
N ALA A 90 0.16 -13.48 10.34
CA ALA A 90 1.57 -13.72 10.02
C ALA A 90 2.14 -14.95 10.76
N VAL A 91 1.63 -15.29 11.95
CA VAL A 91 2.11 -16.41 12.78
C VAL A 91 1.91 -17.78 12.13
N PRO A 92 0.73 -18.14 11.59
CA PRO A 92 0.58 -19.33 10.77
C PRO A 92 1.18 -19.15 9.37
N ALA A 93 1.08 -17.97 8.77
CA ALA A 93 1.57 -17.73 7.40
C ALA A 93 3.08 -17.97 7.24
N ARG A 94 3.90 -17.70 8.27
CA ARG A 94 5.35 -17.98 8.25
C ARG A 94 5.69 -19.47 8.18
N ARG A 95 4.73 -20.37 8.41
CA ARG A 95 4.88 -21.84 8.25
C ARG A 95 4.62 -22.31 6.82
N ILE A 96 3.97 -21.48 5.99
CA ILE A 96 3.66 -21.81 4.60
C ILE A 96 4.79 -21.25 3.71
N PRO A 97 5.57 -22.08 3.00
CA PRO A 97 6.77 -21.63 2.28
C PRO A 97 6.51 -20.49 1.29
N LEU A 98 5.41 -20.57 0.53
CA LEU A 98 5.02 -19.54 -0.43
C LEU A 98 4.76 -18.18 0.26
N LEU A 99 4.02 -18.18 1.37
CA LEU A 99 3.70 -16.97 2.12
C LEU A 99 4.91 -16.44 2.90
N ARG A 100 5.72 -17.31 3.49
CA ARG A 100 6.98 -16.92 4.14
C ARG A 100 7.89 -16.21 3.14
N LYS A 101 8.10 -16.77 1.95
CA LYS A 101 8.91 -16.15 0.89
C LYS A 101 8.33 -14.81 0.43
N ALA A 102 7.01 -14.74 0.24
CA ALA A 102 6.32 -13.51 -0.16
C ALA A 102 6.47 -12.40 0.90
N ILE A 103 6.22 -12.71 2.17
CA ILE A 103 6.29 -11.74 3.27
C ILE A 103 7.74 -11.29 3.53
N THR A 104 8.68 -12.24 3.64
CA THR A 104 10.11 -11.89 3.82
C THR A 104 10.66 -11.11 2.62
N GLY A 105 10.19 -11.42 1.41
CA GLY A 105 10.56 -10.72 0.18
C GLY A 105 10.19 -9.24 0.17
N VAL A 106 9.09 -8.83 0.82
CA VAL A 106 8.78 -7.40 0.99
C VAL A 106 9.45 -6.81 2.23
N LEU A 107 9.49 -7.55 3.35
CA LEU A 107 10.10 -7.07 4.60
C LEU A 107 11.60 -6.80 4.49
N ARG A 108 12.30 -7.41 3.53
CA ARG A 108 13.71 -7.08 3.27
C ARG A 108 13.91 -5.61 2.89
N HIS A 109 12.94 -4.98 2.21
CA HIS A 109 12.99 -3.55 1.89
C HIS A 109 12.92 -2.69 3.15
N ALA A 110 12.20 -3.17 4.19
CA ALA A 110 12.12 -2.51 5.47
C ALA A 110 13.40 -2.61 6.31
N LYS A 111 14.27 -3.60 6.04
CA LYS A 111 15.51 -3.86 6.80
C LYS A 111 16.79 -3.32 6.15
N ALA A 112 16.79 -3.11 4.83
CA ALA A 112 18.04 -2.97 4.07
C ALA A 112 18.59 -1.54 3.95
N GLY A 113 17.81 -0.51 4.28
CA GLY A 113 18.17 0.89 4.02
C GLY A 113 18.02 1.78 5.26
N ASP A 114 18.26 3.08 5.08
CA ASP A 114 18.00 4.06 6.13
C ASP A 114 16.54 3.96 6.61
N PRO A 115 16.29 3.68 7.91
CA PRO A 115 14.95 3.56 8.45
C PRO A 115 14.08 4.79 8.24
N ARG A 116 14.68 5.98 8.11
CA ARG A 116 13.95 7.23 7.83
C ARG A 116 13.52 7.31 6.37
N ALA A 117 14.43 7.04 5.43
CA ALA A 117 14.11 6.98 4.00
C ALA A 117 13.01 5.96 3.70
N ILE A 118 13.11 4.75 4.26
CA ILE A 118 12.09 3.70 4.12
C ILE A 118 10.74 4.20 4.64
N LEU A 119 10.71 4.75 5.87
CA LEU A 119 9.48 5.26 6.47
C LEU A 119 8.85 6.35 5.61
N LEU A 120 9.66 7.29 5.11
CA LEU A 120 9.18 8.36 4.25
C LEU A 120 8.60 7.79 2.95
N THR A 121 9.30 6.89 2.29
CA THR A 121 8.80 6.21 1.08
C THR A 121 7.47 5.51 1.36
N THR A 122 7.37 4.78 2.46
CA THR A 122 6.17 4.05 2.86
C THR A 122 4.99 4.99 3.15
N VAL A 123 5.21 6.06 3.92
CA VAL A 123 4.17 7.03 4.29
C VAL A 123 3.67 7.78 3.05
N VAL A 124 4.60 8.24 2.20
CA VAL A 124 4.25 8.98 0.98
C VAL A 124 3.47 8.09 0.00
N ASN A 125 3.88 6.84 -0.19
CA ASN A 125 3.14 5.90 -1.03
C ASN A 125 1.76 5.59 -0.46
N GLY A 126 1.65 5.27 0.84
CA GLY A 126 0.35 4.99 1.47
C GLY A 126 -0.64 6.15 1.35
N ALA A 127 -0.18 7.40 1.52
CA ALA A 127 -1.02 8.57 1.32
C ALA A 127 -1.44 8.74 -0.15
N ALA A 128 -0.51 8.60 -1.10
CA ALA A 128 -0.78 8.72 -2.53
C ALA A 128 -1.78 7.65 -3.03
N GLU A 129 -1.64 6.42 -2.53
CA GLU A 129 -2.57 5.32 -2.82
C GLU A 129 -4.00 5.68 -2.39
N GLU A 130 -4.20 6.19 -1.18
CA GLU A 130 -5.54 6.55 -0.71
C GLU A 130 -6.15 7.73 -1.50
N VAL A 131 -5.32 8.70 -1.90
CA VAL A 131 -5.75 9.79 -2.81
C VAL A 131 -6.25 9.22 -4.14
N PHE A 132 -5.51 8.28 -4.73
CA PHE A 132 -5.88 7.70 -6.02
C PHE A 132 -7.06 6.72 -5.90
N PHE A 133 -6.92 5.67 -5.09
CA PHE A 133 -7.89 4.58 -5.04
C PHE A 133 -9.16 4.95 -4.27
N ARG A 134 -9.05 5.61 -3.11
CA ARG A 134 -10.18 5.93 -2.23
C ARG A 134 -10.72 7.34 -2.46
N GLY A 135 -9.96 8.17 -3.17
CA GLY A 135 -10.43 9.42 -3.75
C GLY A 135 -10.98 9.21 -5.16
N ALA A 136 -10.11 9.16 -6.14
CA ALA A 136 -10.50 9.30 -7.53
C ALA A 136 -11.17 8.06 -8.14
N VAL A 137 -10.62 6.85 -7.93
CA VAL A 137 -11.21 5.59 -8.41
C VAL A 137 -12.52 5.30 -7.69
N TYR A 138 -12.56 5.46 -6.36
CA TYR A 138 -13.78 5.30 -5.56
C TYR A 138 -14.93 6.17 -6.07
N ALA A 139 -14.67 7.45 -6.33
CA ALA A 139 -15.69 8.36 -6.84
C ALA A 139 -16.16 8.03 -8.26
N ALA A 140 -15.32 7.38 -9.07
CA ALA A 140 -15.69 6.89 -10.40
C ALA A 140 -16.52 5.58 -10.36
N GLY A 141 -16.56 4.88 -9.22
CA GLY A 141 -17.21 3.58 -9.09
C GLY A 141 -18.74 3.59 -8.98
N GLY A 142 -19.39 4.75 -9.10
CA GLY A 142 -20.85 4.88 -9.20
C GLY A 142 -21.61 4.22 -8.04
N THR A 143 -22.39 3.18 -8.34
CA THR A 143 -23.20 2.42 -7.37
C THR A 143 -22.41 1.40 -6.55
N ARG A 144 -21.19 1.04 -6.98
CA ARG A 144 -20.34 0.03 -6.33
C ARG A 144 -18.94 0.58 -5.98
N PRO A 145 -18.82 1.76 -5.35
CA PRO A 145 -17.54 2.46 -5.23
C PRO A 145 -16.50 1.72 -4.37
N VAL A 146 -16.94 1.00 -3.33
CA VAL A 146 -16.07 0.14 -2.51
C VAL A 146 -15.49 -0.99 -3.37
N LEU A 147 -16.34 -1.73 -4.09
CA LEU A 147 -15.90 -2.83 -4.93
C LEU A 147 -14.96 -2.35 -6.06
N THR A 148 -15.32 -1.27 -6.75
CA THR A 148 -14.51 -0.72 -7.85
C THR A 148 -13.11 -0.30 -7.38
N SER A 149 -13.03 0.45 -6.28
CA SER A 149 -11.75 0.90 -5.73
C SER A 149 -10.90 -0.24 -5.19
N THR A 150 -11.51 -1.22 -4.50
CA THR A 150 -10.81 -2.42 -4.04
C THR A 150 -10.31 -3.25 -5.20
N ALA A 151 -11.15 -3.54 -6.19
CA ALA A 151 -10.77 -4.35 -7.35
C ALA A 151 -9.62 -3.71 -8.14
N ALA A 152 -9.67 -2.40 -8.37
CA ALA A 152 -8.58 -1.67 -9.01
C ALA A 152 -7.28 -1.74 -8.20
N TYR A 153 -7.37 -1.60 -6.88
CA TYR A 153 -6.21 -1.69 -5.99
C TYR A 153 -5.58 -3.09 -5.99
N VAL A 154 -6.41 -4.13 -5.91
CA VAL A 154 -5.98 -5.54 -6.03
C VAL A 154 -5.31 -5.79 -7.37
N LEU A 155 -5.94 -5.36 -8.47
CA LEU A 155 -5.41 -5.53 -9.82
C LEU A 155 -4.03 -4.88 -9.98
N VAL A 156 -3.88 -3.62 -9.58
CA VAL A 156 -2.59 -2.91 -9.63
C VAL A 156 -1.54 -3.60 -8.75
N THR A 157 -1.94 -4.09 -7.57
CA THR A 157 -1.02 -4.78 -6.65
C THR A 157 -0.49 -6.10 -7.22
N THR A 158 -1.16 -6.73 -8.19
CA THR A 158 -0.61 -7.93 -8.86
C THR A 158 0.73 -7.67 -9.55
N ALA A 159 1.02 -6.43 -9.97
CA ALA A 159 2.29 -6.04 -10.56
C ALA A 159 3.49 -6.22 -9.62
N THR A 160 3.24 -6.27 -8.30
CA THR A 160 4.27 -6.57 -7.28
C THR A 160 4.74 -8.03 -7.33
N ARG A 161 3.98 -8.91 -8.00
CA ARG A 161 4.21 -10.37 -8.05
C ARG A 161 4.34 -11.01 -6.66
N ASN A 162 3.69 -10.40 -5.66
CA ASN A 162 3.75 -10.82 -4.28
C ASN A 162 2.35 -11.21 -3.80
N PRO A 163 2.04 -12.52 -3.64
CA PRO A 163 0.70 -12.95 -3.26
C PRO A 163 0.26 -12.44 -1.89
N ALA A 164 1.20 -12.22 -0.96
CA ALA A 164 0.88 -11.66 0.35
C ALA A 164 0.43 -10.19 0.23
N LEU A 165 1.05 -9.39 -0.63
CA LEU A 165 0.61 -8.02 -0.90
C LEU A 165 -0.74 -7.99 -1.61
N VAL A 166 -1.00 -8.91 -2.56
CA VAL A 166 -2.30 -8.99 -3.25
C VAL A 166 -3.42 -9.30 -2.24
N VAL A 167 -3.23 -10.27 -1.35
CA VAL A 167 -4.19 -10.56 -0.27
C VAL A 167 -4.34 -9.35 0.66
N ALA A 168 -3.24 -8.72 1.05
CA ALA A 168 -3.26 -7.54 1.90
C ALA A 168 -4.05 -6.39 1.26
N SER A 169 -3.90 -6.17 -0.05
CA SER A 169 -4.60 -5.14 -0.80
C SER A 169 -6.11 -5.37 -0.87
N ALA A 170 -6.57 -6.63 -0.90
CA ALA A 170 -7.99 -6.95 -0.86
C ALA A 170 -8.60 -6.61 0.50
N VAL A 171 -7.93 -6.98 1.59
CA VAL A 171 -8.36 -6.70 2.97
C VAL A 171 -8.32 -5.20 3.24
N MET A 172 -7.18 -4.56 3.00
CA MET A 172 -6.99 -3.13 3.26
C MET A 172 -7.83 -2.26 2.33
N GLY A 173 -7.95 -2.63 1.06
CA GLY A 173 -8.80 -1.94 0.08
C GLY A 173 -10.26 -1.95 0.51
N THR A 174 -10.76 -3.11 0.96
CA THR A 174 -12.13 -3.24 1.48
C THR A 174 -12.32 -2.42 2.75
N LEU A 175 -11.41 -2.54 3.71
CA LEU A 175 -11.45 -1.79 4.97
C LEU A 175 -11.47 -0.27 4.73
N CYS A 176 -10.52 0.23 3.94
CA CYS A 176 -10.40 1.65 3.61
C CYS A 176 -11.59 2.14 2.76
N GLY A 177 -12.12 1.32 1.86
CA GLY A 177 -13.31 1.62 1.07
C GLY A 177 -14.57 1.74 1.94
N LEU A 178 -14.77 0.82 2.89
CA LEU A 178 -15.86 0.89 3.87
C LEU A 178 -15.71 2.10 4.80
N GLN A 179 -14.49 2.37 5.24
CA GLN A 179 -14.19 3.53 6.08
C GLN A 179 -14.43 4.85 5.34
N ARG A 180 -14.07 4.94 4.05
CA ARG A 180 -14.42 6.07 3.18
C ARG A 180 -15.94 6.22 3.06
N LYS A 181 -16.67 5.12 2.87
CA LYS A 181 -18.14 5.11 2.80
C LYS A 181 -18.77 5.67 4.08
N ALA A 182 -18.26 5.28 5.24
CA ALA A 182 -18.77 5.70 6.55
C ALA A 182 -18.40 7.15 6.93
N SER A 183 -17.18 7.58 6.58
CA SER A 183 -16.64 8.90 6.96
C SER A 183 -16.93 10.02 5.96
N GLY A 184 -17.20 9.68 4.69
CA GLY A 184 -17.43 10.63 3.60
C GLY A 184 -16.15 11.27 3.03
N GLY A 185 -14.97 10.98 3.61
CA GLY A 185 -13.68 11.59 3.27
C GLY A 185 -12.53 10.57 3.26
N ILE A 186 -11.36 10.93 2.70
CA ILE A 186 -10.18 10.04 2.67
C ILE A 186 -9.32 10.16 3.93
N ALA A 187 -9.54 11.16 4.79
CA ALA A 187 -8.70 11.39 5.96
C ALA A 187 -8.60 10.15 6.88
N ALA A 188 -9.74 9.51 7.16
CA ALA A 188 -9.75 8.32 8.02
C ALA A 188 -9.06 7.10 7.34
N PRO A 189 -9.35 6.76 6.07
CA PRO A 189 -8.56 5.78 5.31
C PRO A 189 -7.05 6.07 5.24
N VAL A 190 -6.67 7.34 5.00
CA VAL A 190 -5.25 7.76 4.98
C VAL A 190 -4.61 7.45 6.33
N LEU A 191 -5.21 7.87 7.44
CA LEU A 191 -4.67 7.60 8.77
C LEU A 191 -4.58 6.09 9.07
N THR A 192 -5.62 5.32 8.73
CA THR A 192 -5.60 3.85 8.83
C THR A 192 -4.42 3.26 8.07
N HIS A 193 -4.23 3.66 6.81
CA HIS A 193 -3.18 3.14 5.96
C HIS A 193 -1.80 3.54 6.49
N LEU A 194 -1.60 4.80 6.86
CA LEU A 194 -0.33 5.27 7.41
C LEU A 194 0.04 4.53 8.69
N VAL A 195 -0.88 4.44 9.66
CA VAL A 195 -0.62 3.73 10.93
C VAL A 195 -0.33 2.26 10.66
N TRP A 196 -1.13 1.58 9.83
CA TRP A 196 -0.91 0.19 9.46
C TRP A 196 0.48 0.00 8.82
N SER A 197 0.84 0.82 7.83
CA SER A 197 2.11 0.71 7.12
C SER A 197 3.32 0.98 8.01
N VAL A 198 3.24 1.98 8.90
CA VAL A 198 4.31 2.27 9.85
C VAL A 198 4.51 1.09 10.81
N LEU A 199 3.43 0.54 11.37
CA LEU A 199 3.51 -0.62 12.26
C LEU A 199 4.01 -1.86 11.51
N MET A 200 3.61 -2.05 10.25
CA MET A 200 4.12 -3.12 9.40
C MET A 200 5.62 -3.03 9.19
N VAL A 201 6.14 -1.85 8.84
CA VAL A 201 7.57 -1.64 8.61
C VAL A 201 8.37 -1.79 9.90
N ARG A 202 7.84 -1.39 11.06
CA ARG A 202 8.59 -1.32 12.32
C ARG A 202 8.46 -2.54 13.20
N ALA A 203 7.28 -3.16 13.26
CA ALA A 203 6.97 -4.19 14.25
C ALA A 203 6.72 -5.58 13.67
N LEU A 204 6.53 -5.71 12.35
CA LEU A 204 6.42 -7.03 11.70
C LEU A 204 7.77 -7.73 11.44
N PRO A 205 8.87 -7.05 11.02
CA PRO A 205 10.11 -7.71 10.65
C PRO A 205 10.72 -8.67 11.70
N PRO A 206 10.67 -8.37 13.02
CA PRO A 206 11.18 -9.29 14.03
C PRO A 206 10.51 -10.67 14.06
N LEU A 207 9.24 -10.80 13.62
CA LEU A 207 8.51 -12.07 13.64
C LEU A 207 8.99 -13.10 12.60
N PHE A 208 9.74 -12.63 11.60
CA PHE A 208 10.23 -13.43 10.47
C PHE A 208 11.74 -13.71 10.55
N GLY A 209 12.39 -13.37 11.67
CA GLY A 209 13.80 -13.63 11.92
C GLY A 209 14.74 -12.65 11.20
N ASP A 210 15.97 -12.56 11.69
CA ASP A 210 17.08 -11.90 10.98
C ASP A 210 17.83 -12.95 10.14
N PRO A 211 18.00 -12.71 8.82
CA PRO A 211 18.73 -13.65 7.95
C PRO A 211 20.15 -13.96 8.44
N SER A 212 20.79 -13.01 9.13
CA SER A 212 22.13 -13.16 9.70
C SER A 212 22.24 -14.24 10.78
N VAL A 213 21.13 -14.62 11.43
CA VAL A 213 21.10 -15.64 12.50
C VAL A 213 20.75 -17.04 11.97
N GLU A 214 20.13 -17.15 10.80
CA GLU A 214 19.93 -18.44 10.12
C GLU A 214 21.23 -18.90 9.42
N ASP A 215 21.93 -18.00 8.72
CA ASP A 215 23.17 -18.34 7.99
C ASP A 215 24.32 -18.78 8.93
N GLY A 216 24.44 -18.14 10.10
CA GLY A 216 25.39 -18.56 11.14
C GLY A 216 25.07 -19.92 11.76
N ARG A 217 23.79 -20.31 11.86
CA ARG A 217 23.39 -21.62 12.39
C ARG A 217 23.62 -22.75 11.40
N ASP A 218 23.47 -22.48 10.11
CA ASP A 218 23.74 -23.45 9.05
C ASP A 218 25.25 -23.63 8.82
N GLY A 219 26.04 -22.55 8.93
CA GLY A 219 27.51 -22.62 8.95
C GLY A 219 28.06 -23.43 10.12
N VAL A 220 27.56 -23.21 11.34
CA VAL A 220 27.95 -23.99 12.53
C VAL A 220 27.50 -25.45 12.44
N ARG A 221 26.32 -25.74 11.87
CA ARG A 221 25.88 -27.13 11.62
C ARG A 221 26.72 -27.86 10.58
N ARG A 222 27.21 -27.17 9.55
CA ARG A 222 28.14 -27.74 8.57
C ARG A 222 29.53 -27.97 9.18
N ALA A 223 30.04 -27.04 9.95
CA ALA A 223 31.35 -27.17 10.62
C ALA A 223 31.39 -28.29 11.67
N ARG A 224 30.26 -28.65 12.29
CA ARG A 224 30.16 -29.79 13.22
C ARG A 224 29.99 -31.16 12.54
N LYS A 225 29.81 -31.20 11.22
CA LYS A 225 29.64 -32.43 10.44
C LYS A 225 30.90 -32.81 9.64
N VAL A 226 31.97 -32.03 9.78
CA VAL A 226 33.32 -32.29 9.28
C VAL A 226 34.20 -32.62 10.48
#